data_AF-A0A954TBT6-F1
#
_entry.id   AF-A0A954TBT6-F1
#
_cell.length_a   1.000
_cell.length_b   1.000
_cell.length_c   1.000
_cell.angle_alpha   90.00
_cell.angle_beta   90.00
_cell.angle_gamma   90.00
#
_symmetry.space_group_name_H-M   'P 1'
#
loop_
_entity.id
_entity.type
_entity.pdbx_description
1 polymer ?
#
loop_
_entity_poly.entity_id
_entity_poly.type
_entity_poly.pdbx_seq_one_letter_code
_entity_poly.pdbx_strand_id
1 'polypeptide(L)'
;LEESEVRRRLEWLATYPLDTWAFTVASQVGCGHDISSQDTVPFCLWMAAAHLDDYCEAMWTAARVGGDMDTTCAIIGGIVAMSVGPTGIPAEWNMNREPLGWISRPN
;
A
#
# COMPACT_ATOMS: atom_id res chain seq x y z
N LEU A 1 -23.29 -16.03 9.63
CA LEU A 1 -22.96 -14.72 9.03
C LEU A 1 -22.23 -15.03 7.74
N GLU A 2 -22.65 -14.44 6.64
CA GLU A 2 -21.96 -14.56 5.36
C GLU A 2 -20.57 -13.90 5.48
N GLU A 3 -19.55 -14.45 4.81
CA GLU A 3 -18.19 -13.91 4.91
C GLU A 3 -18.07 -12.57 4.19
N SER A 4 -17.30 -11.63 4.76
CA SER A 4 -17.13 -10.32 4.16
C SER A 4 -16.33 -10.40 2.87
N GLU A 5 -16.64 -9.53 1.91
CA GLU A 5 -15.94 -9.52 0.62
C GLU A 5 -14.44 -9.22 0.76
N VAL A 6 -14.08 -8.32 1.69
CA VAL A 6 -12.67 -8.03 2.03
C VAL A 6 -11.94 -9.31 2.43
N ARG A 7 -12.53 -10.11 3.33
CA ARG A 7 -11.92 -11.36 3.80
C ARG A 7 -11.72 -12.33 2.64
N ARG A 8 -12.76 -12.54 1.83
CA ARG A 8 -12.71 -13.43 0.66
C ARG A 8 -11.59 -13.05 -0.32
N ARG A 9 -11.47 -11.75 -0.65
CA ARG A 9 -10.42 -11.25 -1.56
C ARG A 9 -9.02 -11.42 -0.95
N LEU A 10 -8.87 -11.22 0.36
CA LEU A 10 -7.60 -11.44 1.06
C LEU A 10 -7.17 -12.91 1.10
N GLU A 11 -8.10 -13.81 1.43
CA GLU A 11 -7.81 -15.26 1.43
C GLU A 11 -7.43 -15.76 0.03
N TRP A 12 -8.07 -15.22 -1.01
CA TRP A 12 -7.67 -15.48 -2.39
C TRP A 12 -6.25 -14.95 -2.69
N LEU A 13 -5.97 -13.69 -2.39
CA LEU A 13 -4.66 -13.08 -2.65
C LEU A 13 -3.52 -13.66 -1.82
N ALA A 14 -3.79 -14.23 -0.65
CA ALA A 14 -2.80 -14.94 0.14
C ALA A 14 -2.20 -16.15 -0.59
N THR A 15 -2.86 -16.61 -1.67
CA THR A 15 -2.36 -17.70 -2.53
C THR A 15 -1.65 -17.20 -3.80
N TYR A 16 -1.65 -15.88 -4.06
CA TYR A 16 -1.02 -15.30 -5.25
C TYR A 16 0.49 -15.10 -5.05
N PRO A 17 1.34 -15.46 -6.04
CA PRO A 17 2.77 -15.19 -5.98
C PRO A 17 3.06 -13.70 -5.79
N LEU A 18 4.01 -13.35 -4.91
CA LEU A 18 4.36 -11.96 -4.61
C LEU A 18 5.16 -11.26 -5.71
N ASP A 19 5.67 -12.00 -6.69
CA ASP A 19 6.31 -11.49 -7.91
C ASP A 19 5.31 -11.28 -9.06
N THR A 20 4.00 -11.46 -8.81
CA THR A 20 2.95 -11.16 -9.80
C THR A 20 2.98 -9.68 -10.16
N TRP A 21 2.73 -9.35 -11.42
CA TRP A 21 2.65 -7.96 -11.85
C TRP A 21 1.50 -7.21 -11.15
N ALA A 22 1.78 -6.06 -10.55
CA ALA A 22 0.82 -5.33 -9.72
C ALA A 22 -0.48 -4.96 -10.46
N PHE A 23 -0.42 -4.65 -11.77
CA PHE A 23 -1.61 -4.38 -12.58
C PHE A 23 -2.51 -5.61 -12.73
N THR A 24 -1.92 -6.81 -12.78
CA THR A 24 -2.69 -8.07 -12.77
C THR A 24 -3.40 -8.26 -11.45
N VAL A 25 -2.75 -7.95 -10.32
CA VAL A 25 -3.39 -8.03 -9.00
C VAL A 25 -4.53 -7.02 -8.89
N ALA A 26 -4.28 -5.77 -9.29
CA ALA A 26 -5.28 -4.72 -9.29
C ALA A 26 -6.51 -5.07 -10.16
N SER A 27 -6.31 -5.74 -11.30
CA SER A 27 -7.44 -6.16 -12.14
C SER A 27 -8.31 -7.26 -11.50
N GLN A 28 -7.81 -7.98 -10.48
CA GLN A 28 -8.57 -9.02 -9.78
C GLN A 28 -9.32 -8.47 -8.56
N VAL A 29 -8.72 -7.54 -7.82
CA VAL A 29 -9.23 -7.11 -6.51
C VAL A 29 -9.47 -5.62 -6.36
N GLY A 30 -9.20 -4.84 -7.40
CA GLY A 30 -9.30 -3.39 -7.37
C GLY A 30 -7.99 -2.67 -7.06
N CYS A 31 -8.07 -1.34 -7.10
CA CYS A 31 -7.03 -0.42 -6.66
C CYS A 31 -7.63 0.85 -6.02
N GLY A 32 -8.80 0.71 -5.41
CA GLY A 32 -9.55 1.79 -4.76
C GLY A 32 -10.36 2.69 -5.69
N HIS A 33 -10.57 2.30 -6.95
CA HIS A 33 -11.41 3.08 -7.88
C HIS A 33 -12.85 3.24 -7.37
N ASP A 34 -13.36 2.23 -6.66
CA ASP A 34 -14.72 2.23 -6.10
C ASP A 34 -14.79 2.87 -4.70
N ILE A 35 -13.68 3.41 -4.17
CA ILE A 35 -13.58 4.07 -2.86
C ILE A 35 -14.22 3.19 -1.76
N SER A 36 -13.81 1.92 -1.72
CA SER A 36 -14.38 0.93 -0.80
C SER A 36 -13.31 -0.01 -0.25
N SER A 37 -13.52 -0.52 0.96
CA SER A 37 -12.54 -1.40 1.60
C SER A 37 -12.26 -2.66 0.78
N GLN A 38 -13.28 -3.24 0.14
CA GLN A 38 -13.12 -4.43 -0.71
C GLN A 38 -12.29 -4.17 -1.97
N ASP A 39 -12.26 -2.93 -2.46
CA ASP A 39 -11.52 -2.53 -3.65
C ASP A 39 -10.12 -1.98 -3.34
N THR A 40 -9.89 -1.52 -2.11
CA THR A 40 -8.62 -0.90 -1.69
C THR A 40 -7.75 -1.85 -0.86
N VAL A 41 -8.31 -2.44 0.20
CA VAL A 41 -7.53 -3.11 1.25
C VAL A 41 -6.81 -4.36 0.73
N PRO A 42 -7.44 -5.27 -0.04
CA PRO A 42 -6.76 -6.47 -0.52
C PRO A 42 -5.55 -6.15 -1.41
N PHE A 43 -5.68 -5.17 -2.31
CA PHE A 43 -4.58 -4.69 -3.15
C PHE A 43 -3.43 -4.12 -2.31
N CYS A 44 -3.74 -3.24 -1.35
CA CYS A 44 -2.72 -2.62 -0.50
C CYS A 44 -1.93 -3.65 0.33
N LEU A 45 -2.61 -4.66 0.89
CA LEU A 45 -1.94 -5.67 1.69
C LEU A 45 -1.04 -6.60 0.86
N TRP A 46 -1.49 -6.98 -0.35
CA TRP A 46 -0.65 -7.75 -1.26
C TRP A 46 0.56 -6.94 -1.74
N MET A 47 0.36 -5.66 -2.11
CA MET A 47 1.44 -4.75 -2.52
C MET A 47 2.48 -4.55 -1.41
N ALA A 48 2.03 -4.33 -0.17
CA ALA A 48 2.94 -4.16 0.96
C ALA A 48 3.74 -5.44 1.24
N ALA A 49 3.13 -6.63 1.08
CA ALA A 49 3.84 -7.90 1.22
C ALA A 49 4.85 -8.13 0.09
N ALA A 50 4.50 -7.77 -1.15
CA ALA A 50 5.34 -7.94 -2.33
C ALA A 50 6.59 -7.04 -2.33
N HIS A 51 6.53 -5.89 -1.67
CA HIS A 51 7.61 -4.89 -1.64
C HIS A 51 8.02 -4.52 -0.20
N LEU A 52 7.94 -5.47 0.73
CA LEU A 52 8.09 -5.21 2.18
C LEU A 52 9.46 -4.64 2.56
N ASP A 53 10.48 -4.84 1.73
CA ASP A 53 11.87 -4.41 1.92
C ASP A 53 12.29 -3.25 1.01
N ASP A 54 11.44 -2.77 0.10
CA ASP A 54 11.73 -1.67 -0.82
C ASP A 54 10.61 -0.63 -0.85
N TYR A 55 10.77 0.41 -0.04
CA TYR A 55 9.82 1.52 0.06
C TYR A 55 9.68 2.31 -1.25
N CYS A 56 10.77 2.53 -1.98
CA CYS A 56 10.75 3.28 -3.23
C CYS A 56 9.91 2.55 -4.28
N GLU A 57 10.21 1.27 -4.47
CA GLU A 57 9.54 0.46 -5.47
C GLU A 57 8.07 0.24 -5.10
N ALA A 58 7.76 0.00 -3.82
CA ALA A 58 6.38 -0.10 -3.35
C ALA A 58 5.55 1.13 -3.73
N MET A 59 6.08 2.33 -3.45
CA MET A 59 5.36 3.59 -3.65
C MET A 59 5.24 3.96 -5.13
N TRP A 60 6.30 3.79 -5.92
CA TRP A 60 6.22 4.04 -7.37
C TRP A 60 5.32 3.04 -8.09
N THR A 61 5.35 1.77 -7.68
CA THR A 61 4.47 0.75 -8.26
C THR A 61 3.01 1.02 -7.93
N ALA A 62 2.70 1.33 -6.67
CA ALA A 62 1.34 1.70 -6.25
C ALA A 62 0.82 2.93 -7.03
N ALA A 63 1.62 3.99 -7.12
CA ALA A 63 1.26 5.20 -7.87
C ALA A 63 1.04 4.92 -9.37
N ARG A 64 1.84 4.03 -9.98
CA ARG A 64 1.68 3.65 -11.39
C ARG A 64 0.41 2.85 -11.66
N VAL A 65 -0.02 2.00 -10.72
CA VAL A 65 -1.27 1.24 -10.85
C VAL A 65 -2.48 2.19 -10.92
N GLY A 66 -2.41 3.34 -10.24
CA GLY A 66 -3.47 4.34 -10.26
C GLY A 66 -4.61 4.00 -9.31
N GLY A 67 -5.84 4.40 -9.67
CA GLY A 67 -7.00 4.29 -8.78
C GLY A 67 -7.01 5.41 -7.73
N ASP A 68 -7.29 5.05 -6.48
CA ASP A 68 -7.21 5.96 -5.32
C ASP A 68 -5.76 6.01 -4.83
N MET A 69 -4.93 6.73 -5.60
CA MET A 69 -3.47 6.73 -5.45
C MET A 69 -3.03 7.20 -4.07
N ASP A 70 -3.64 8.25 -3.52
CA ASP A 70 -3.28 8.78 -2.21
C ASP A 70 -3.62 7.81 -1.09
N THR A 71 -4.81 7.20 -1.11
CA THR A 71 -5.21 6.22 -0.09
C THR A 71 -4.36 4.96 -0.17
N THR A 72 -4.14 4.43 -1.38
CA THR A 72 -3.33 3.21 -1.56
C THR A 72 -1.88 3.43 -1.17
N CYS A 73 -1.27 4.54 -1.59
CA CYS A 73 0.10 4.89 -1.20
C CYS A 73 0.23 5.16 0.31
N ALA A 74 -0.77 5.77 0.95
CA ALA A 74 -0.76 5.98 2.39
C ALA A 74 -0.77 4.65 3.17
N ILE A 75 -1.60 3.67 2.77
CA ILE A 75 -1.67 2.36 3.42
C ILE A 75 -0.38 1.56 3.17
N ILE A 76 0.02 1.41 1.90
CA ILE A 76 1.20 0.63 1.51
C ILE A 76 2.46 1.22 2.14
N GLY A 77 2.66 2.54 1.98
CA GLY A 77 3.81 3.25 2.55
C GLY A 77 3.84 3.16 4.08
N GLY A 78 2.69 3.27 4.75
CA GLY A 78 2.61 3.12 6.21
C GLY A 78 3.10 1.75 6.69
N ILE A 79 2.76 0.68 5.98
CA ILE A 79 3.19 -0.69 6.33
C ILE A 79 4.67 -0.89 6.00
N VAL A 80 5.09 -0.57 4.78
CA VAL A 80 6.48 -0.80 4.32
C VAL A 80 7.47 0.06 5.10
N ALA A 81 7.13 1.30 5.46
CA ALA A 81 7.97 2.16 6.30
C ALA A 81 8.32 1.53 7.65
N MET A 82 7.40 0.76 8.24
CA MET A 82 7.65 0.06 9.52
C MET A 82 8.62 -1.11 9.35
N SER A 83 8.69 -1.71 8.18
CA SER A 83 9.63 -2.79 7.85
C SER A 83 11.03 -2.24 7.55
N VAL A 84 11.14 -1.24 6.66
CA VAL A 84 12.43 -0.70 6.22
C VAL A 84 13.05 0.29 7.22
N GLY A 85 12.24 0.81 8.15
CA GLY A 85 12.64 1.81 9.13
C GLY A 85 12.90 3.21 8.54
N PRO A 86 13.22 4.21 9.37
CA PRO A 86 13.37 5.59 8.92
C PRO A 86 14.45 5.81 7.86
N THR A 87 15.50 5.00 7.87
CA THR A 87 16.61 5.06 6.90
C THR A 87 16.28 4.40 5.57
N GLY A 88 15.23 3.58 5.50
CA GLY A 88 14.76 2.96 4.27
C GLY A 88 13.87 3.88 3.42
N ILE A 89 13.45 5.03 3.96
CA ILE A 89 12.71 6.05 3.22
C ILE A 89 13.70 7.06 2.62
N PRO A 90 13.61 7.39 1.31
CA PRO A 90 14.48 8.40 0.71
C PRO A 90 14.43 9.74 1.45
N ALA A 91 15.60 10.24 1.84
CA ALA A 91 15.72 11.52 2.51
C ALA A 91 15.10 12.67 1.68
N GLU A 92 15.24 12.62 0.36
CA GLU A 92 14.66 13.59 -0.56
C GLU A 92 13.13 13.62 -0.49
N TRP A 93 12.46 12.46 -0.37
CA TRP A 93 11.00 12.43 -0.27
C TRP A 93 10.52 13.04 1.05
N ASN A 94 11.25 12.77 2.14
CA ASN A 94 11.00 13.41 3.42
C ASN A 94 11.21 14.94 3.39
N MET A 95 12.12 15.44 2.56
CA MET A 95 12.36 16.87 2.39
C MET A 95 11.31 17.56 1.51
N ASN A 96 10.70 16.83 0.58
CA ASN A 96 9.70 17.36 -0.36
C ASN A 96 8.25 17.28 0.15
N ARG A 97 8.01 16.76 1.36
CA ARG A 97 6.67 16.73 1.97
C ARG A 97 6.32 18.07 2.61
N GLU A 98 5.03 18.40 2.64
CA GLU A 98 4.55 19.57 3.37
C GLU A 98 4.79 19.42 4.88
N PRO A 99 5.26 20.48 5.57
CA PRO A 99 5.42 20.44 7.02
C PRO A 99 4.04 20.44 7.70
N LEU A 100 3.74 19.37 8.44
CA LEU A 100 2.41 19.21 9.07
C LEU A 100 2.20 20.08 10.32
N GLY A 101 3.24 20.76 10.80
CA GLY A 101 3.14 21.67 11.97
C GLY A 101 2.67 21.01 13.26
N TRP A 102 2.66 19.67 13.32
CA TRP A 102 2.24 18.94 14.50
C TRP A 102 3.18 19.26 15.66
N ILE A 103 2.62 19.50 16.84
CA ILE A 103 3.39 19.68 18.07
C ILE A 103 4.18 18.40 18.30
N SER A 104 5.50 18.46 18.15
CA SER A 104 6.40 17.38 18.51
C SER A 104 6.17 17.04 19.98
N ARG A 105 5.58 15.87 20.27
CA ARG A 105 5.58 15.37 21.65
C ARG A 105 7.04 15.05 21.98
N PRO A 106 7.58 15.54 23.10
CA PRO A 106 8.92 15.14 23.53
C PRO A 106 8.93 13.61 23.72
N ASN A 107 10.00 12.98 23.23
CA ASN A 107 10.31 11.57 23.45
C ASN A 107 10.51 11.26 24.92
#